data_AF-A0A833ZCP1-F1
#
_entry.id   AF-A0A833ZCP1-F1
#
_cell.length_a   1.000
_cell.length_b   1.000
_cell.length_c   1.000
_cell.angle_alpha   90.00
_cell.angle_beta   90.00
_cell.angle_gamma   90.00
#
_symmetry.space_group_name_H-M   'P 1'
#
loop_
_entity.id
_entity.type
_entity.pdbx_description
1 polymer ?
#
loop_
_entity_poly.entity_id
_entity_poly.type
_entity_poly.pdbx_seq_one_letter_code
_entity_poly.pdbx_strand_id
1 'polypeptide(L)'
;MQRDIAAGDFIEHAEFSGNLYGTSKAAVRVVQAMNRICVLDVDLQGVRNIKKTDLKPIYIFVQPPSLEVLVGAGIQAGEGWQRHQGCPTG
;
A
#
# COMPACT_ATOMS: atom_id res chain seq x y z
N MET A 1 -0.36 6.72 19.65
CA MET A 1 0.34 6.10 18.51
C MET A 1 1.04 4.79 18.86
N GLN A 2 2.06 4.73 19.73
CA GLN A 2 2.77 3.47 20.02
C GLN A 2 1.86 2.35 20.57
N ARG A 3 0.91 2.69 21.46
CA ARG A 3 -0.10 1.74 21.96
C ARG A 3 -0.98 1.19 20.84
N ASP A 4 -1.42 2.06 19.95
CA ASP A 4 -2.34 1.75 18.84
C ASP A 4 -1.63 0.94 17.74
N ILE A 5 -0.33 1.20 17.55
CA ILE A 5 0.56 0.37 16.73
C ILE A 5 0.62 -1.05 17.32
N ALA A 6 0.85 -1.18 18.63
CA ALA A 6 0.89 -2.48 19.31
C ALA A 6 -0.47 -3.21 19.28
N ALA A 7 -1.58 -2.47 19.26
CA ALA A 7 -2.94 -3.00 19.09
C ALA A 7 -3.26 -3.40 17.64
N GLY A 8 -2.41 -3.02 16.68
CA GLY A 8 -2.61 -3.32 15.27
C GLY A 8 -3.65 -2.41 14.60
N ASP A 9 -3.86 -1.19 15.09
CA ASP A 9 -4.87 -0.25 14.56
C ASP A 9 -4.43 0.48 13.28
N PHE A 10 -3.17 0.29 12.88
CA PHE A 10 -2.57 0.88 11.69
C PHE A 10 -2.44 -0.14 10.56
N ILE A 11 -2.68 0.32 9.32
CA ILE A 11 -2.39 -0.44 8.10
C ILE A 11 -0.88 -0.46 7.85
N GLU A 12 -0.24 0.68 8.07
CA GLU A 12 1.20 0.87 8.01
C GLU A 12 1.60 1.95 9.00
N HIS A 13 2.84 1.87 9.47
CA HIS A 13 3.45 2.92 10.27
C HIS A 13 4.95 2.98 10.00
N ALA A 14 5.54 4.16 10.10
CA ALA A 14 6.96 4.40 9.93
C ALA A 14 7.42 5.52 10.87
N GLU A 15 8.70 5.51 11.23
CA GLU A 15 9.34 6.62 11.92
C GLU A 15 10.26 7.36 10.95
N PHE A 16 10.09 8.67 10.83
CA PHE A 16 10.93 9.52 9.98
C PHE A 16 11.24 10.84 10.71
N SER A 17 12.53 11.15 10.82
CA SER A 17 13.02 12.33 11.55
C SER A 17 12.47 12.45 12.98
N GLY A 18 12.35 11.32 13.70
CA GLY A 18 11.82 11.26 15.07
C GLY A 18 10.30 11.42 15.18
N ASN A 19 9.58 11.49 14.06
CA ASN A 19 8.12 11.56 14.02
C ASN A 19 7.55 10.23 13.53
N LEU A 20 6.45 9.80 14.15
CA LEU A 20 5.72 8.61 13.74
C LEU A 20 4.60 8.98 12.77
N TYR A 21 4.56 8.27 11.66
CA TYR A 21 3.56 8.38 10.60
C TYR A 21 2.86 7.05 10.42
N GLY A 22 1.62 7.08 9.93
CA GLY A 22 0.91 5.85 9.63
C GLY A 22 -0.52 6.08 9.17
N THR A 23 -1.02 5.11 8.41
CA THR A 23 -2.39 5.10 7.90
C THR A 23 -3.27 4.31 8.86
N SER A 24 -4.17 4.99 9.60
CA SER A 24 -5.03 4.33 10.58
C SER A 24 -6.24 3.66 9.92
N LYS A 25 -6.63 2.48 10.41
CA LYS A 25 -7.86 1.80 9.96
C LYS A 25 -9.10 2.64 10.24
N ALA A 26 -9.10 3.37 11.37
CA ALA A 26 -10.18 4.27 11.75
C ALA A 26 -10.35 5.41 10.73
N ALA A 27 -9.27 6.02 10.25
CA ALA A 27 -9.36 7.09 9.25
C ALA A 27 -10.01 6.59 7.94
N VAL A 28 -9.65 5.40 7.47
CA VAL A 28 -10.28 4.78 6.30
C VAL A 28 -11.78 4.59 6.52
N ARG A 29 -12.18 4.06 7.69
CA ARG A 29 -13.59 3.86 8.06
C ARG A 29 -14.37 5.17 8.12
N VAL A 30 -13.75 6.26 8.60
CA VAL A 30 -14.38 7.58 8.62
C VAL A 30 -14.69 8.06 7.19
N VAL A 31 -13.75 7.91 6.25
CA VAL A 31 -13.98 8.27 4.84
C VAL A 31 -15.09 7.42 4.22
N GLN A 32 -15.11 6.11 4.50
CA GLN A 32 -16.19 5.22 4.07
C GLN A 32 -17.54 5.64 4.63
N ALA A 33 -17.62 6.01 5.91
CA ALA A 33 -18.84 6.48 6.57
C ALA A 33 -19.34 7.82 6.00
N MET A 34 -18.44 8.64 5.46
CA MET A 34 -18.80 9.87 4.71
C MET A 34 -19.30 9.58 3.29
N ASN A 35 -19.47 8.30 2.92
CA ASN A 35 -19.90 7.87 1.59
C ASN A 35 -18.95 8.34 0.47
N ARG A 36 -17.65 8.41 0.78
CA ARG A 36 -16.56 8.79 -0.13
C ARG A 36 -15.64 7.62 -0.41
N ILE A 37 -14.91 7.71 -1.53
CA ILE A 37 -13.89 6.73 -1.89
C ILE A 37 -12.59 7.10 -1.17
N CYS A 38 -12.06 6.18 -0.38
CA CYS A 38 -10.73 6.28 0.20
C CYS A 38 -9.72 5.71 -0.80
N VAL A 39 -8.81 6.56 -1.28
CA VAL A 39 -7.69 6.16 -2.14
C VAL A 39 -6.46 6.02 -1.27
N LEU A 40 -5.83 4.84 -1.31
CA LEU A 40 -4.61 4.54 -0.57
C LEU A 40 -3.50 4.25 -1.58
N ASP A 41 -2.42 5.03 -1.49
CA ASP A 41 -1.17 4.74 -2.20
C ASP A 41 -0.27 3.94 -1.27
N VAL A 42 -0.08 2.66 -1.58
CA VAL A 42 0.62 1.70 -0.71
C VAL A 42 1.51 0.79 -1.52
N ASP A 43 2.61 0.36 -0.91
CA ASP A 43 3.52 -0.62 -1.50
C ASP A 43 3.03 -2.08 -1.28
N LEU A 44 3.87 -3.05 -1.67
CA LEU A 44 3.57 -4.48 -1.51
C LEU A 44 3.38 -4.90 -0.04
N GLN A 45 4.08 -4.28 0.91
CA GLN A 45 3.91 -4.56 2.33
C GLN A 45 2.58 -4.00 2.83
N GLY A 46 2.25 -2.76 2.43
CA GLY A 46 0.95 -2.15 2.71
C GLY A 46 -0.20 -2.99 2.18
N VAL A 47 -0.14 -3.49 0.94
CA VAL A 47 -1.13 -4.43 0.39
C VAL A 47 -1.29 -5.68 1.24
N ARG A 48 -0.18 -6.29 1.69
CA ARG A 48 -0.21 -7.47 2.58
C ARG A 48 -0.88 -7.17 3.91
N ASN A 49 -0.68 -5.98 4.47
CA ASN A 49 -1.32 -5.56 5.71
C ASN A 49 -2.81 -5.31 5.52
N ILE A 50 -3.21 -4.64 4.44
CA ILE A 50 -4.62 -4.41 4.08
C ILE A 50 -5.36 -5.74 3.92
N LYS A 51 -4.75 -6.76 3.31
CA LYS A 51 -5.36 -8.10 3.16
C LYS A 51 -5.69 -8.78 4.49
N LYS A 52 -5.06 -8.37 5.60
CA LYS A 52 -5.36 -8.85 6.96
C LYS A 52 -6.51 -8.07 7.63
N THR A 53 -7.10 -7.12 6.93
CA THR A 53 -8.22 -6.30 7.42
C THR A 53 -9.52 -6.67 6.73
N ASP A 54 -10.63 -6.18 7.26
CA ASP A 54 -11.98 -6.31 6.72
C ASP A 54 -12.35 -5.19 5.73
N LEU A 55 -11.40 -4.34 5.32
CA LEU A 55 -11.65 -3.16 4.48
C LEU A 55 -12.11 -3.49 3.05
N LYS A 56 -11.86 -4.71 2.58
CA LYS A 56 -12.27 -5.22 1.24
C LYS A 56 -12.10 -4.21 0.09
N PRO A 57 -10.90 -3.66 -0.15
CA PRO A 57 -10.70 -2.66 -1.19
C PRO A 57 -10.59 -3.27 -2.58
N ILE A 58 -10.65 -2.41 -3.59
CA ILE A 58 -10.25 -2.72 -4.96
C ILE A 58 -8.74 -2.48 -5.06
N TYR A 59 -7.99 -3.47 -5.52
CA TYR A 59 -6.54 -3.35 -5.72
C TYR A 59 -6.23 -3.00 -7.17
N ILE A 60 -5.45 -1.94 -7.38
CA ILE A 60 -4.97 -1.51 -8.70
C ILE A 60 -3.45 -1.54 -8.65
N PHE A 61 -2.84 -2.39 -9.49
CA PHE A 61 -1.39 -2.41 -9.66
C PHE A 61 -1.01 -1.52 -10.83
N VAL A 62 -0.15 -0.53 -10.59
CA VAL A 62 0.37 0.37 -11.62
C VAL A 62 1.74 -0.15 -12.05
N GLN A 63 1.79 -0.79 -13.22
CA GLN A 63 3.04 -1.30 -13.78
C GLN A 63 3.60 -0.31 -14.81
N PRO A 64 4.92 -0.04 -14.79
CA PRO A 64 5.58 0.67 -15.90
C PRO A 64 5.49 -0.15 -17.21
N PRO A 65 5.54 0.50 -18.38
CA PRO A 65 5.47 -0.19 -19.67
C PRO A 65 6.58 -1.22 -19.91
N SER A 66 7.79 -0.98 -19.38
CA SER A 66 8.93 -1.90 -19.48
C SER A 66 9.93 -1.69 -18.33
N LEU A 67 10.94 -2.57 -18.26
CA LEU A 67 11.96 -2.52 -17.21
C LEU A 67 12.90 -1.34 -17.43
N GLU A 68 13.22 -1.11 -18.70
CA GLU A 68 14.08 -0.02 -19.14
C GLU A 68 13.50 1.32 -18.74
N VAL A 69 12.17 1.49 -18.85
CA VAL A 69 11.47 2.71 -18.39
C VAL A 69 11.57 2.86 -16.87
N LEU A 70 11.39 1.77 -16.12
CA LEU A 70 11.48 1.79 -14.65
C LEU A 70 12.89 2.14 -14.17
N VAL A 71 13.91 1.48 -14.73
CA VAL A 71 15.33 1.69 -14.39
C VAL A 71 15.79 3.07 -14.85
N GLY A 72 15.36 3.53 -16.03
CA GLY A 72 15.65 4.88 -16.53
C GLY A 72 15.08 5.99 -15.63
N ALA A 73 13.98 5.72 -14.92
CA ALA A 73 13.43 6.60 -13.90
C ALA A 73 14.17 6.55 -12.54
N GLY A 74 15.23 5.74 -12.42
CA GLY A 74 16.01 5.58 -11.19
C GLY A 74 15.34 4.70 -10.14
N ILE A 75 14.27 3.98 -10.49
CA ILE A 75 13.54 3.11 -9.56
C ILE A 75 14.13 1.70 -9.62
N GLN A 76 14.46 1.14 -8.47
CA GLN A 76 14.90 -0.26 -8.38
C GLN A 76 13.69 -1.19 -8.49
N ALA A 77 13.79 -2.18 -9.39
CA ALA A 77 12.75 -3.20 -9.52
C ALA A 77 12.67 -4.05 -8.24
N GLY A 78 11.56 -3.97 -7.53
CA GLY A 78 11.28 -4.83 -6.38
C GLY A 78 10.85 -6.26 -6.80
N GLU A 79 10.80 -7.19 -5.85
CA GLU A 79 10.42 -8.60 -6.06
C GLU A 79 9.06 -8.81 -6.76
N GLY A 80 8.15 -7.84 -6.66
CA GLY A 80 6.85 -7.89 -7.34
C GLY A 80 6.96 -7.83 -8.86
N TRP A 81 8.00 -7.18 -9.37
CA TRP A 81 8.21 -6.97 -10.80
C TRP A 81 8.56 -8.28 -11.53
N GLN A 82 9.32 -9.16 -10.88
CA GLN A 82 9.73 -10.46 -11.44
C GLN A 82 8.58 -11.47 -11.55
N ARG A 83 7.60 -11.42 -10.64
CA ARG A 83 6.47 -12.37 -10.64
C ARG A 83 5.43 -12.11 -11.74
N HIS A 84 5.29 -10.86 -12.17
CA HIS A 84 4.27 -10.48 -13.16
C HIS A 84 4.79 -10.47 -14.61
N GLN A 85 6.10 -10.59 -14.83
CA GLN A 85 6.68 -10.74 -16.18
C GLN A 85 6.30 -12.05 -16.89
N GLY A 86 5.77 -13.04 -16.17
CA GLY A 86 5.29 -14.30 -16.73
C GLY A 86 3.77 -14.41 -16.85
N CYS A 87 3.01 -13.35 -16.53
CA CYS A 87 1.55 -13.38 -16.63
C CYS A 87 1.16 -12.91 -18.05
N PRO A 88 0.70 -13.80 -18.95
CA PRO A 88 0.15 -13.37 -20.21
C PRO A 88 -1.12 -12.59 -19.85
N THR A 89 -1.14 -11.31 -20.17
CA THR A 89 -2.35 -10.50 -20.12
C THR A 89 -3.38 -11.14 -21.05
N GLY A 90 -4.31 -11.91 -20.45
CA GLY A 90 -5.49 -12.48 -21.09
C GLY A 90 -6.69 -12.22 -20.19
#